data_AF-A0A5C5CFY8-F1
#
_entry.id   AF-A0A5C5CFY8-F1
#
_cell.length_a   1.000
_cell.length_b   1.000
_cell.length_c   1.000
_cell.angle_alpha   90.00
_cell.angle_beta   90.00
_cell.angle_gamma   90.00
#
_symmetry.space_group_name_H-M   'P 1'
#
loop_
_entity.id
_entity.type
_entity.pdbx_description
1 polymer ?
#
loop_
_entity_poly.entity_id
_entity_poly.type
_entity_poly.pdbx_seq_one_letter_code
_entity_poly.pdbx_strand_id
1 'polypeptide(L)'
;MSISIKTGSASLICDGIDKGAVEYSVAIPADGADLTKRGKFWGNKDAIGEAMKASAVGLKSHDGDTYPVAVEELDRDGAALFTVLASAE
;
A
#
# COMPACT_ATOMS: atom_id res chain seq x y z
N MET A 1 21.45 6.30 -9.58
CA MET A 1 20.40 5.85 -8.66
C MET A 1 19.15 5.58 -9.48
N SER A 2 18.81 4.31 -9.69
CA SER A 2 17.64 3.92 -10.48
C SER A 2 16.52 3.51 -9.52
N ILE A 3 15.34 4.08 -9.73
CA ILE A 3 14.13 3.76 -8.97
C ILE A 3 13.16 3.14 -9.95
N SER A 4 12.72 1.92 -9.66
CA SER A 4 11.72 1.21 -10.46
C SER A 4 10.36 1.42 -9.80
N ILE A 5 9.41 2.02 -10.51
CA ILE A 5 8.04 2.12 -10.02
C ILE A 5 7.29 0.87 -10.48
N LYS A 6 6.78 0.07 -9.54
CA LYS A 6 5.85 -1.03 -9.83
C LYS A 6 4.44 -0.54 -9.56
N THR A 7 3.60 -0.53 -10.59
CA THR A 7 2.18 -0.18 -10.49
C THR A 7 1.31 -1.42 -10.69
N GLY A 8 0.14 -1.44 -10.09
CA GLY A 8 -0.83 -2.51 -10.28
C GLY A 8 -2.11 -2.24 -9.49
N SER A 9 -3.00 -3.22 -9.51
CA SER A 9 -4.22 -3.21 -8.71
C SER A 9 -4.16 -4.28 -7.61
N ALA A 10 -4.64 -3.91 -6.42
CA ALA A 10 -4.65 -4.73 -5.22
C ALA A 10 -5.94 -4.48 -4.44
N SER A 11 -6.38 -5.45 -3.64
CA SER A 11 -7.44 -5.24 -2.67
C SER A 11 -6.87 -4.61 -1.39
N LEU A 12 -7.53 -3.55 -0.91
CA LEU A 12 -7.20 -2.91 0.34
C LEU A 12 -7.84 -3.69 1.49
N ILE A 13 -7.02 -4.25 2.37
CA ILE A 13 -7.45 -4.98 3.56
C ILE A 13 -7.17 -4.10 4.78
N CYS A 14 -8.21 -3.78 5.53
CA CYS A 14 -8.13 -2.97 6.74
C CYS A 14 -8.65 -3.79 7.92
N ASP A 15 -7.80 -4.01 8.93
CA ASP A 15 -8.16 -4.82 10.11
C ASP A 15 -8.67 -6.24 9.75
N GLY A 16 -8.15 -6.81 8.65
CA GLY A 16 -8.59 -8.10 8.11
C GLY A 16 -9.87 -8.05 7.26
N ILE A 17 -10.47 -6.87 7.07
CA ILE A 17 -11.67 -6.67 6.25
C ILE A 17 -11.27 -6.15 4.87
N ASP A 18 -11.73 -6.82 3.81
CA ASP A 18 -11.62 -6.31 2.44
C ASP A 18 -12.49 -5.06 2.27
N LYS A 19 -11.85 -3.93 1.97
CA LYS A 19 -12.50 -2.64 1.71
C LYS A 19 -12.68 -2.38 0.21
N GLY A 20 -12.27 -3.31 -0.65
CA GLY A 20 -12.39 -3.23 -2.10
C GLY A 20 -11.06 -3.02 -2.83
N ALA A 21 -11.15 -3.00 -4.16
CA ALA A 21 -10.01 -2.83 -5.05
C ALA A 21 -9.50 -1.39 -5.07
N VAL A 22 -8.18 -1.25 -5.03
CA VAL A 22 -7.42 -0.01 -5.16
C VAL A 22 -6.32 -0.20 -6.21
N GLU A 23 -5.89 0.91 -6.80
CA GLU A 23 -4.66 0.93 -7.57
C GLU A 23 -3.52 1.36 -6.67
N TYR A 24 -2.31 0.85 -6.94
CA TYR A 24 -1.12 1.19 -6.17
C TYR A 24 0.08 1.41 -7.08
N SER A 25 1.01 2.23 -6.60
CA SER A 25 2.35 2.42 -7.14
C SER A 25 3.34 2.30 -6.00
N VAL A 26 4.31 1.40 -6.10
CA VAL A 26 5.40 1.26 -5.14
C VAL A 26 6.73 1.59 -5.81
N ALA A 27 7.51 2.46 -5.18
CA ALA A 27 8.87 2.76 -5.57
C ALA A 27 9.80 1.68 -4.99
N ILE A 28 10.41 0.90 -5.88
CA ILE A 28 11.39 -0.12 -5.56
C ILE A 28 12.77 0.44 -5.91
N PRO A 29 13.58 0.84 -4.92
CA PRO A 29 14.96 1.24 -5.19
C PRO A 29 15.75 0.03 -5.69
N ALA A 30 16.61 0.24 -6.69
CA ALA A 30 17.46 -0.84 -7.24
C ALA A 30 18.58 -1.29 -6.27
N ASP A 31 18.83 -0.52 -5.21
CA ASP A 31 19.91 -0.73 -4.25
C ASP A 31 19.33 -1.28 -2.93
N GLY A 32 19.31 -2.61 -2.81
CA GLY A 32 19.34 -3.32 -1.53
C GLY A 32 18.04 -3.39 -0.69
N ALA A 33 17.94 -4.49 0.05
CA ALA A 33 16.80 -4.94 0.85
C ALA A 33 16.41 -4.04 2.07
N ASP A 34 17.09 -2.92 2.27
CA ASP A 34 17.03 -2.12 3.51
C ASP A 34 16.35 -0.74 3.35
N LEU A 35 15.90 -0.41 2.14
CA LEU A 35 15.19 0.85 1.90
C LEU A 35 13.69 0.59 1.98
N THR A 36 13.06 1.21 2.97
CA THR A 36 11.60 1.17 3.21
C THR A 36 10.87 1.44 1.90
N LYS A 37 10.26 0.39 1.31
CA LYS A 37 9.59 0.50 0.01
C LYS A 37 8.37 1.37 0.20
N ARG A 38 8.41 2.58 -0.35
CA ARG A 38 7.32 3.56 -0.25
C ARG A 38 6.44 3.50 -1.47
N GLY A 39 5.16 3.72 -1.27
CA GLY A 39 4.18 3.71 -2.34
C GLY A 39 3.02 4.66 -2.06
N LYS A 40 2.13 4.71 -3.05
CA LYS A 40 0.85 5.41 -2.98
C LYS A 40 -0.22 4.47 -3.50
N PHE A 41 -1.35 4.37 -2.83
CA PHE A 41 -2.55 3.73 -3.38
C PHE A 41 -3.69 4.72 -3.49
N TRP A 42 -4.58 4.52 -4.45
CA TRP A 42 -5.75 5.37 -4.70
C TRP A 42 -6.91 4.52 -5.20
N GLY A 43 -8.13 5.02 -5.01
CA GLY A 43 -9.34 4.25 -5.30
C GLY A 43 -10.54 4.83 -4.57
N ASN A 44 -11.34 3.96 -3.94
CA ASN A 44 -12.51 4.40 -3.21
C ASN A 44 -12.12 5.22 -1.97
N LYS A 45 -12.54 6.49 -1.93
CA LYS A 45 -12.24 7.43 -0.84
C LYS A 45 -12.69 6.91 0.53
N ASP A 46 -13.83 6.23 0.62
CA ASP A 46 -14.32 5.65 1.87
C ASP A 46 -13.39 4.54 2.36
N ALA A 47 -12.96 3.65 1.46
CA ALA A 47 -12.03 2.56 1.77
C ALA A 47 -10.67 3.10 2.26
N ILE A 48 -10.17 4.14 1.62
CA ILE A 48 -8.88 4.76 1.96
C ILE A 48 -8.97 5.53 3.27
N GLY A 49 -10.10 6.21 3.54
CA GLY A 49 -10.38 6.84 4.82
C GLY A 49 -10.43 5.85 5.98
N GLU A 50 -10.94 4.64 5.73
CA GLU A 50 -10.93 3.55 6.72
C GLU A 50 -9.52 3.01 6.96
N ALA A 51 -8.66 2.93 5.93
CA ALA A 51 -7.27 2.50 6.09
C ALA A 51 -6.46 3.41 7.03
N MET A 52 -6.72 4.72 7.03
CA MET A 52 -6.12 5.66 7.98
C MET A 52 -6.51 5.40 9.44
N LYS A 53 -7.73 4.89 9.67
CA LYS A 53 -8.25 4.61 11.02
C LYS A 53 -7.95 3.18 11.47
N ALA A 54 -7.61 2.31 10.54
CA ALA A 54 -7.34 0.91 10.80
C ALA A 54 -6.02 0.76 11.57
N SER A 55 -5.98 -0.18 12.52
CA SER A 55 -4.74 -0.52 13.23
C SER A 55 -3.76 -1.31 12.36
N ALA A 56 -4.28 -2.08 11.41
CA ALA A 56 -3.49 -2.83 10.44
C ALA A 56 -4.03 -2.63 9.02
N VAL A 57 -3.14 -2.33 8.08
CA VAL A 57 -3.49 -2.20 6.66
C VAL A 57 -2.61 -3.15 5.85
N GLY A 58 -3.24 -3.87 4.91
CA GLY A 58 -2.60 -4.76 3.98
C GLY A 58 -3.08 -4.50 2.56
N LEU A 59 -2.18 -4.65 1.59
CA LEU A 59 -2.51 -4.68 0.18
C LEU A 59 -2.41 -6.10 -0.32
N LYS A 60 -3.55 -6.67 -0.73
CA LYS A 60 -3.60 -8.00 -1.33
C LYS A 60 -3.53 -7.87 -2.85
N SER A 61 -2.37 -8.17 -3.42
CA SER A 61 -2.16 -8.22 -4.86
C SER A 61 -3.06 -9.27 -5.51
N HIS A 62 -3.40 -9.07 -6.78
CA HIS A 62 -4.12 -10.09 -7.56
C HIS A 62 -3.34 -11.41 -7.66
N ASP A 63 -2.02 -11.35 -7.54
CA ASP A 63 -1.12 -12.52 -7.54
C ASP A 63 -1.25 -13.39 -6.27
N GLY A 64 -1.99 -12.91 -5.25
CA GLY A 64 -2.18 -13.60 -3.97
C GLY A 64 -1.23 -13.14 -2.86
N ASP A 65 -0.19 -12.36 -3.21
CA ASP A 65 0.69 -11.73 -2.23
C ASP A 65 -0.08 -10.72 -1.37
N THR A 66 0.16 -10.74 -0.06
CA THR A 66 -0.34 -9.70 0.85
C THR A 66 0.83 -8.91 1.39
N TYR A 67 0.89 -7.63 1.05
CA TYR A 67 1.91 -6.70 1.53
C TYR A 67 1.36 -5.95 2.74
N PRO A 68 1.90 -6.15 3.96
CA PRO A 68 1.56 -5.29 5.08
C PRO A 68 2.11 -3.88 4.81
N VAL A 69 1.25 -2.88 4.95
CA VAL A 69 1.60 -1.48 4.68
C VAL A 69 1.18 -0.60 5.84
N ALA A 70 2.04 0.36 6.20
CA ALA A 70 1.70 1.43 7.10
C ALA A 70 1.29 2.65 6.28
N VAL A 71 0.03 3.08 6.42
CA VAL A 71 -0.47 4.28 5.74
C VAL A 71 -0.02 5.50 6.55
N GLU A 72 0.74 6.40 5.92
CA GLU A 72 1.35 7.55 6.60
C GLU A 72 0.52 8.81 6.42
N GLU A 73 0.03 9.05 5.20
CA GLU A 73 -0.71 10.28 4.86
C GLU A 73 -1.82 9.99 3.86
N LEU A 74 -2.95 10.66 4.04
CA LEU A 74 -4.09 10.59 3.12
C LEU A 74 -4.20 11.91 2.35
N ASP A 75 -4.11 11.79 1.03
CA ASP A 75 -4.26 12.88 0.08
C ASP A 75 -5.74 13.25 -0.08
N ARG A 76 -6.01 14.54 -0.26
CA ARG A 76 -7.38 15.08 -0.38
C ARG A 76 -8.15 14.52 -1.58
N ASP A 77 -7.46 14.02 -2.60
CA ASP A 77 -8.04 13.40 -3.79
C ASP A 77 -8.49 11.95 -3.56
N GLY A 78 -8.29 11.38 -2.37
CA GLY A 78 -8.59 9.96 -2.12
C GLY A 78 -7.46 9.05 -2.57
N ALA A 79 -6.22 9.50 -2.38
CA ALA A 79 -5.03 8.65 -2.41
C ALA A 79 -4.44 8.58 -1.00
N ALA A 80 -3.61 7.57 -0.72
CA ALA A 80 -2.83 7.54 0.50
C ALA A 80 -1.41 7.06 0.25
N LEU A 81 -0.47 7.75 0.88
CA LEU A 81 0.93 7.37 0.93
C LEU A 81 1.11 6.28 1.97
N PHE A 82 1.86 5.25 1.61
CA PHE A 82 2.12 4.13 2.48
C PHE A 82 3.58 3.69 2.38
N THR A 83 4.01 3.02 3.43
CA THR A 83 5.30 2.36 3.48
C THR A 83 5.07 0.86 3.66
N VAL A 84 5.64 0.03 2.79
CA VAL A 84 5.59 -1.42 2.92
C VAL A 84 6.43 -1.81 4.13
N LEU A 85 5.77 -2.44 5.10
CA LEU A 85 6.44 -3.03 6.23
C LEU A 85 7.10 -4.31 5.72
N ALA A 86 8.41 -4.46 5.97
CA ALA A 86 9.06 -5.73 5.71
C ALA A 86 8.31 -6.80 6.51
N SER A 87 7.82 -7.83 5.84
CA SER A 87 7.34 -9.02 6.55
C SER A 87 8.52 -9.51 7.35
N ALA A 88 8.44 -9.44 8.68
CA ALA A 88 9.43 -10.06 9.54
C ALA A 88 9.31 -11.56 9.30
N GLU A 89 10.24 -12.11 8.51
CA GLU A 89 10.45 -13.55 8.37
C GLU A 89 10.95 -14.16 9.70
#